data_AF-A0A925QNU4-F1
#
_entry.id   AF-A0A925QNU4-F1
#
_cell.length_a   1.000
_cell.length_b   1.000
_cell.length_c   1.000
_cell.angle_alpha   90.00
_cell.angle_beta   90.00
_cell.angle_gamma   90.00
#
_symmetry.space_group_name_H-M   'P 1'
#
loop_
_entity.id
_entity.type
_entity.pdbx_description
1 polymer ?
#
loop_
_entity_poly.entity_id
_entity_poly.type
_entity_poly.pdbx_seq_one_letter_code
_entity_poly.pdbx_strand_id
1 'polypeptide(L)'
;MDPIVLQIAAELKARPAQVRTAVELLDGGASVPFIARYRKEATEGLDDIQLRALEERLAYLRELAERRAAVLRSIDEQGKLTPVLRAAIEAAPTKQELEDLYLPYKQKRRTKGTIAREAGLEPLADRLFADPRLDPATEAAGFVNLEGGFADTHAVLDGVRDLLSERWAEDAVLVRQLREWLWAEGLLQSRLAMGKDESNADASKFRDYFDYAEPIQRVPSHRALAVFRGRALQWLDTKLVLDEEAVVGTPSLAEGRIARHLGWGHAARRSDDLIRKTVAWTWKVKLSLSLERDLFGRLREEAEAVAIKVFGDNLRDLLLAAPAGKRAVMGLDPGIRTGVKVAVVNETGKVLATHTVYPHEPRRDWEGALHTLGRLVASHGVNLIAIGNGTASRETDKLAADLVKRVQQLAPDTQLDKVVVSEAGASVYSASEFASKELPELDVSLRGAVSIARRLQDPLAELVKIDPKSIGVGQYQHDVNQSGLARSLDAVVED
;
A
#
# COMPACT_ATOMS: atom_id res chain seq x y z
N MET A 1 -34.96 0.35 5.84
CA MET A 1 -33.83 1.22 6.22
C MET A 1 -32.66 0.83 5.33
N ASP A 2 -31.89 1.79 4.83
CA ASP A 2 -30.74 1.51 3.94
C ASP A 2 -29.76 0.53 4.64
N PRO A 3 -29.45 -0.64 4.04
CA PRO A 3 -28.51 -1.61 4.59
C PRO A 3 -27.12 -1.02 4.89
N ILE A 4 -26.65 -0.06 4.09
CA ILE A 4 -25.36 0.59 4.29
C ILE A 4 -25.35 1.37 5.60
N VAL A 5 -26.40 2.16 5.84
CA VAL A 5 -26.57 2.95 7.08
C VAL A 5 -26.61 2.04 8.30
N LEU A 6 -27.31 0.91 8.23
CA LEU A 6 -27.40 -0.04 9.34
C LEU A 6 -26.04 -0.68 9.64
N GLN A 7 -25.28 -1.04 8.61
CA GLN A 7 -23.96 -1.63 8.77
C GLN A 7 -22.98 -0.65 9.40
N ILE A 8 -22.90 0.58 8.88
CA ILE A 8 -22.03 1.62 9.44
C ILE A 8 -22.41 1.94 10.89
N ALA A 9 -23.71 2.02 11.20
CA ALA A 9 -24.18 2.24 12.56
C ALA A 9 -23.69 1.15 13.53
N ALA A 10 -23.71 -0.12 13.10
CA ALA A 10 -23.17 -1.23 13.90
C ALA A 10 -21.64 -1.15 14.06
N GLU A 11 -20.91 -0.87 12.98
CA GLU A 11 -19.45 -0.73 12.97
C GLU A 11 -18.98 0.41 13.90
N LEU A 12 -19.67 1.56 13.87
CA LEU A 12 -19.33 2.75 14.67
C LEU A 12 -19.96 2.78 16.06
N LYS A 13 -20.80 1.79 16.40
CA LYS A 13 -21.62 1.78 17.62
C LYS A 13 -22.46 3.06 17.78
N ALA A 14 -22.98 3.57 16.66
CA ALA A 14 -23.82 4.76 16.58
C ALA A 14 -25.27 4.40 16.26
N ARG A 15 -26.22 5.32 16.46
CA ARG A 15 -27.61 5.08 16.03
C ARG A 15 -27.74 5.25 14.52
N PRO A 16 -28.59 4.44 13.84
CA PRO A 16 -28.83 4.59 12.41
C PRO A 16 -29.31 5.98 11.97
N ALA A 17 -30.02 6.70 12.86
CA ALA A 17 -30.43 8.08 12.61
C ALA A 17 -29.23 9.03 12.48
N GLN A 18 -28.24 8.92 13.39
CA GLN A 18 -27.03 9.74 13.39
C GLN A 18 -26.21 9.52 12.10
N VAL A 19 -26.04 8.25 11.73
CA VAL A 19 -25.33 7.88 10.50
C VAL A 19 -26.04 8.42 9.27
N ARG A 20 -27.38 8.28 9.19
CA ARG A 20 -28.15 8.82 8.07
C ARG A 20 -27.96 10.32 7.92
N THR A 21 -28.10 11.07 9.00
CA THR A 21 -27.94 12.53 8.95
C THR A 21 -26.52 12.94 8.55
N ALA A 22 -25.49 12.23 9.04
CA ALA A 22 -24.12 12.47 8.60
C ALA A 22 -23.93 12.17 7.10
N VAL A 23 -24.49 11.07 6.59
CA VAL A 23 -24.46 10.72 5.16
C VAL A 23 -25.13 11.82 4.31
N GLU A 24 -26.31 12.29 4.71
CA GLU A 24 -27.03 13.36 3.99
C GLU A 24 -26.21 14.67 3.94
N LEU A 25 -25.49 15.00 5.02
CA LEU A 25 -24.61 16.17 5.05
C LEU A 25 -23.38 16.00 4.14
N LEU A 26 -22.73 14.83 4.17
CA LEU A 26 -21.59 14.52 3.31
C LEU A 26 -21.98 14.52 1.82
N ASP A 27 -23.11 13.90 1.47
CA ASP A 27 -23.65 13.91 0.10
C ASP A 27 -24.04 15.33 -0.36
N GLY A 28 -24.44 16.18 0.59
CA GLY A 28 -24.66 17.61 0.37
C GLY A 28 -23.38 18.44 0.22
N GLY A 29 -22.20 17.82 0.28
CA GLY A 29 -20.89 18.47 0.12
C GLY A 29 -20.34 19.11 1.39
N ALA A 30 -20.92 18.85 2.56
CA ALA A 30 -20.34 19.30 3.82
C ALA A 30 -19.08 18.49 4.15
N SER A 31 -17.99 19.16 4.55
CA SER A 31 -16.79 18.47 5.00
C SER A 31 -16.92 17.93 6.42
N VAL A 32 -16.08 16.96 6.79
CA VAL A 32 -16.06 16.39 8.14
C VAL A 32 -15.84 17.47 9.23
N PRO A 33 -14.85 18.37 9.12
CA PRO A 33 -14.66 19.45 10.11
C PRO A 33 -15.88 20.37 10.22
N PHE A 34 -16.58 20.63 9.10
CA PHE A 34 -17.79 21.43 9.13
C PHE A 34 -18.92 20.73 9.89
N ILE A 35 -19.11 19.43 9.64
CA ILE A 35 -20.16 18.64 10.30
C ILE A 35 -19.91 18.57 11.81
N ALA A 36 -18.69 18.21 12.21
CA ALA A 36 -18.35 18.05 13.61
C ALA A 36 -18.48 19.35 14.41
N ARG A 37 -18.12 20.48 13.80
CA ARG A 37 -18.15 21.80 14.46
C ARG A 37 -19.52 22.46 14.43
N TYR A 38 -20.21 22.43 13.30
CA TYR A 38 -21.41 23.25 13.04
C TYR A 38 -22.70 22.43 12.87
N ARG A 39 -22.62 21.10 12.87
CA ARG A 39 -23.77 20.19 12.75
C ARG A 39 -23.81 19.12 13.85
N LYS A 40 -23.13 19.38 14.98
CA LYS A 40 -23.09 18.49 16.14
C LYS A 40 -24.47 18.11 16.68
N GLU A 41 -25.40 19.07 16.73
CA GLU A 41 -26.77 18.81 17.17
C GLU A 41 -27.53 17.91 16.17
N ALA A 42 -27.32 18.14 14.87
CA ALA A 42 -27.95 17.36 13.81
C ALA A 42 -27.45 15.90 13.79
N THR A 43 -26.17 15.66 14.05
CA THR A 43 -25.59 14.31 14.17
C THR A 43 -25.71 13.71 15.57
N GLU A 44 -26.32 14.43 16.51
CA GLU A 44 -26.43 14.08 17.92
C GLU A 44 -25.07 13.72 18.55
N GLY A 45 -24.02 14.46 18.18
CA GLY A 45 -22.71 14.40 18.83
C GLY A 45 -21.68 13.46 18.22
N LEU A 46 -21.80 13.05 16.94
CA LEU A 46 -20.70 12.36 16.25
C LEU A 46 -19.44 13.24 16.23
N ASP A 47 -18.31 12.70 16.67
CA ASP A 47 -17.01 13.39 16.65
C ASP A 47 -16.25 13.21 15.32
N ASP A 48 -15.14 13.93 15.16
CA ASP A 48 -14.31 13.89 13.95
C ASP A 48 -13.85 12.48 13.60
N ILE A 49 -13.47 11.68 14.60
CA ILE A 49 -12.96 10.31 14.41
C ILE A 49 -14.07 9.42 13.86
N GLN A 50 -15.28 9.52 14.44
CA GLN A 50 -16.45 8.78 13.98
C GLN A 50 -16.88 9.21 12.58
N LEU A 51 -16.84 10.51 12.27
CA LEU A 51 -17.21 11.04 10.96
C LEU A 51 -16.22 10.65 9.86
N ARG A 52 -14.91 10.64 10.14
CA ARG A 52 -13.88 10.13 9.21
C ARG A 52 -14.06 8.64 8.94
N ALA A 53 -14.26 7.84 10.00
CA ALA A 53 -14.54 6.41 9.84
C ALA A 53 -15.84 6.15 9.07
N LEU A 54 -16.87 6.97 9.28
CA LEU A 54 -18.12 6.93 8.53
C LEU A 54 -17.89 7.21 7.04
N GLU A 55 -17.16 8.28 6.70
CA GLU A 55 -16.86 8.67 5.32
C GLU A 55 -16.13 7.54 4.56
N GLU A 56 -15.09 6.97 5.17
CA GLU A 56 -14.32 5.87 4.57
C GLU A 56 -15.18 4.62 4.36
N ARG A 57 -15.96 4.22 5.37
CA ARG A 57 -16.83 3.04 5.29
C ARG A 57 -17.98 3.23 4.32
N LEU A 58 -18.55 4.43 4.25
CA LEU A 58 -19.58 4.79 3.28
C LEU A 58 -19.05 4.61 1.84
N ALA A 59 -17.86 5.11 1.54
CA ALA A 59 -17.23 4.94 0.24
C ALA A 59 -17.04 3.46 -0.11
N TYR A 60 -16.43 2.67 0.79
CA TYR A 60 -16.22 1.24 0.58
C TYR A 60 -17.53 0.47 0.32
N LEU A 61 -18.55 0.71 1.13
CA LEU A 61 -19.82 -0.02 1.06
C LEU A 61 -20.63 0.36 -0.19
N ARG A 62 -20.54 1.62 -0.65
CA ARG A 62 -21.11 2.05 -1.92
C ARG A 62 -20.44 1.36 -3.11
N GLU A 63 -19.10 1.32 -3.13
CA GLU A 63 -18.35 0.57 -4.16
C GLU A 63 -18.70 -0.92 -4.17
N LEU A 64 -18.85 -1.53 -2.99
CA LEU A 64 -19.28 -2.93 -2.87
C LEU A 64 -20.71 -3.12 -3.41
N ALA A 65 -21.63 -2.23 -3.08
CA ALA A 65 -23.02 -2.30 -3.55
C ALA A 65 -23.13 -2.11 -5.07
N GLU A 66 -22.39 -1.17 -5.65
CA GLU A 66 -22.30 -0.96 -7.09
C GLU A 66 -21.73 -2.20 -7.79
N ARG A 67 -20.62 -2.73 -7.27
CA ARG A 67 -19.99 -3.93 -7.82
C ARG A 67 -20.92 -5.13 -7.73
N ARG A 68 -21.63 -5.30 -6.62
CA ARG A 68 -22.64 -6.36 -6.42
C ARG A 68 -23.74 -6.27 -7.47
N ALA A 69 -24.26 -5.07 -7.73
CA ALA A 69 -25.27 -4.87 -8.76
C ALA A 69 -24.75 -5.22 -10.17
N ALA A 70 -23.50 -4.86 -10.48
CA ALA A 70 -22.88 -5.21 -11.76
C ALA A 70 -22.67 -6.73 -11.91
N VAL A 71 -22.23 -7.41 -10.84
CA VAL A 71 -22.08 -8.87 -10.81
C VAL A 71 -23.43 -9.56 -11.03
N LEU A 72 -24.48 -9.14 -10.33
CA LEU A 72 -25.82 -9.69 -10.50
C LEU A 72 -26.31 -9.55 -11.95
N ARG A 73 -26.17 -8.36 -12.55
CA ARG A 73 -26.53 -8.12 -13.96
C ARG A 73 -25.78 -9.04 -14.91
N SER A 74 -24.46 -9.12 -14.78
CA SER A 74 -23.60 -9.95 -15.64
C SER A 74 -24.00 -11.43 -15.62
N ILE A 75 -24.34 -11.97 -14.45
CA ILE A 75 -24.74 -13.38 -14.30
C ILE A 75 -26.17 -13.60 -14.83
N ASP A 76 -27.07 -12.63 -14.64
CA ASP A 76 -28.45 -12.68 -15.13
C ASP A 76 -28.50 -12.64 -16.67
N GLU A 77 -27.68 -11.79 -17.29
CA GLU A 77 -27.50 -11.72 -18.76
C GLU A 77 -27.02 -13.04 -19.36
N GLN A 78 -26.30 -13.86 -18.59
CA GLN A 78 -25.87 -15.21 -18.99
C GLN A 78 -26.95 -16.29 -18.76
N GLY A 79 -28.08 -15.93 -18.15
CA GLY A 79 -29.14 -16.88 -17.77
C GLY A 79 -28.71 -17.87 -16.68
N LYS A 80 -27.70 -17.52 -15.87
CA LYS A 80 -27.11 -18.41 -14.84
C LYS A 80 -27.46 -18.01 -13.41
N LEU A 81 -28.23 -16.94 -13.22
CA LEU A 81 -28.55 -16.40 -11.91
C LEU A 81 -29.66 -17.20 -11.22
N THR A 82 -29.28 -18.26 -10.50
CA THR A 82 -30.22 -19.04 -9.69
C THR A 82 -30.66 -18.28 -8.43
N PRO A 83 -31.83 -18.60 -7.83
CA PRO A 83 -32.25 -17.99 -6.57
C PRO A 83 -31.23 -18.16 -5.43
N VAL A 84 -30.59 -19.33 -5.37
CA VAL A 84 -29.55 -19.64 -4.37
C VAL A 84 -28.31 -18.78 -4.57
N LEU A 85 -27.84 -18.63 -5.82
CA LEU A 85 -26.69 -17.79 -6.15
C LEU A 85 -26.96 -16.31 -5.90
N ARG A 86 -28.16 -15.83 -6.27
CA ARG A 86 -28.61 -14.47 -5.98
C ARG A 86 -28.52 -14.17 -4.47
N ALA A 87 -29.08 -15.04 -3.64
CA ALA A 87 -29.03 -14.88 -2.19
C ALA A 87 -27.59 -14.86 -1.65
N ALA A 88 -26.71 -15.72 -2.18
CA ALA A 88 -25.30 -15.74 -1.79
C ALA A 88 -24.56 -14.43 -2.17
N ILE A 89 -24.81 -13.89 -3.36
CA ILE A 89 -24.22 -12.62 -3.83
C ILE A 89 -24.73 -11.43 -3.02
N GLU A 90 -26.02 -11.41 -2.69
CA GLU A 90 -26.64 -10.37 -1.88
C GLU A 90 -26.10 -10.37 -0.44
N ALA A 91 -25.82 -11.56 0.11
CA ALA A 91 -25.26 -11.75 1.43
C ALA A 91 -23.73 -11.57 1.51
N ALA A 92 -23.02 -11.46 0.39
CA ALA A 92 -21.56 -11.37 0.37
C ALA A 92 -21.07 -10.12 1.14
N PRO A 93 -20.35 -10.28 2.27
CA PRO A 93 -19.99 -9.18 3.17
C PRO A 93 -18.78 -8.37 2.69
N THR A 94 -17.97 -8.93 1.79
CA THR A 94 -16.74 -8.31 1.31
C THR A 94 -16.66 -8.34 -0.22
N LYS A 95 -15.87 -7.43 -0.79
CA LYS A 95 -15.54 -7.44 -2.23
C LYS A 95 -14.90 -8.76 -2.66
N GLN A 96 -14.09 -9.37 -1.80
CA GLN A 96 -13.42 -10.63 -2.09
C GLN A 96 -14.42 -11.78 -2.21
N GLU A 97 -15.33 -11.94 -1.24
CA GLU A 97 -16.34 -13.00 -1.31
C GLU A 97 -17.27 -12.82 -2.51
N LEU A 98 -17.58 -11.57 -2.87
CA LEU A 98 -18.33 -11.25 -4.07
C LEU A 98 -17.59 -11.67 -5.35
N GLU A 99 -16.30 -11.40 -5.46
CA GLU A 99 -15.49 -11.81 -6.62
C GLU A 99 -15.32 -13.32 -6.70
N ASP A 100 -15.19 -14.03 -5.57
CA ASP A 100 -15.11 -15.50 -5.54
C ASP A 100 -16.41 -16.13 -6.09
N LEU A 101 -17.57 -15.60 -5.71
CA LEU A 101 -18.87 -16.04 -6.24
C LEU A 101 -19.04 -15.70 -7.73
N TYR A 102 -18.44 -14.60 -8.18
CA TYR A 102 -18.50 -14.16 -9.58
C TYR A 102 -17.51 -14.89 -10.49
N LEU A 103 -16.45 -15.48 -9.94
CA LEU A 103 -15.34 -16.06 -10.70
C LEU A 103 -15.75 -17.06 -11.80
N PRO A 104 -16.75 -17.96 -11.59
CA PRO A 104 -17.21 -18.88 -12.65
C PRO A 104 -17.84 -18.17 -13.86
N TYR A 105 -18.39 -16.96 -13.67
CA TYR A 105 -19.20 -16.24 -14.65
C TYR A 105 -18.45 -15.06 -15.30
N LYS A 106 -17.24 -14.78 -14.83
CA LYS A 106 -16.40 -13.72 -15.39
C LYS A 106 -15.98 -14.12 -16.81
N GLN A 107 -16.12 -13.22 -17.78
CA GLN A 107 -15.63 -13.44 -19.14
C GLN A 107 -14.12 -13.71 -19.13
N LYS A 108 -13.71 -14.82 -19.73
CA LYS A 108 -12.32 -15.29 -19.73
C LYS A 108 -11.77 -15.36 -21.14
N ARG A 109 -10.45 -15.22 -21.25
CA ARG A 109 -9.73 -15.66 -22.45
C ARG A 109 -9.98 -17.16 -22.63
N ARG A 110 -10.07 -17.63 -23.88
CA ARG A 110 -10.30 -19.04 -24.22
C ARG A 110 -9.22 -19.93 -23.56
N THR A 111 -9.56 -20.60 -22.46
CA THR A 111 -8.65 -21.46 -21.68
C THR A 111 -8.62 -22.89 -22.22
N LYS A 112 -7.65 -23.70 -21.81
CA LYS A 112 -7.64 -25.15 -22.13
C LYS A 112 -8.91 -25.86 -21.64
N GLY A 113 -9.41 -25.51 -20.44
CA GLY A 113 -10.67 -26.03 -19.91
C GLY A 113 -11.89 -25.59 -20.74
N THR A 114 -11.90 -24.34 -21.22
CA THR A 114 -12.95 -23.85 -22.13
C THR A 114 -12.92 -24.59 -23.46
N ILE A 115 -11.73 -24.80 -24.05
CA ILE A 115 -11.56 -25.57 -25.30
C ILE A 115 -12.06 -27.00 -25.12
N ALA A 116 -11.74 -27.64 -24.00
CA ALA A 116 -12.24 -28.97 -23.66
C ALA A 116 -13.78 -29.01 -23.53
N ARG A 117 -14.38 -27.97 -22.91
CA ARG A 117 -15.84 -27.85 -22.79
C ARG A 117 -16.50 -27.66 -24.16
N GLU A 118 -15.97 -26.79 -25.00
CA GLU A 118 -16.44 -26.54 -26.38
C GLU A 118 -16.33 -27.80 -27.26
N ALA A 119 -15.31 -28.63 -27.03
CA ALA A 119 -15.15 -29.91 -27.71
C ALA A 119 -16.05 -31.03 -27.16
N GLY A 120 -16.92 -30.74 -26.19
CA GLY A 120 -17.89 -31.69 -25.65
C GLY A 120 -17.30 -32.69 -24.67
N LEU A 121 -16.17 -32.39 -24.00
CA LEU A 121 -15.54 -33.30 -23.04
C LEU A 121 -16.17 -33.28 -21.64
N GLU A 122 -17.11 -32.37 -21.38
CA GLU A 122 -17.75 -32.23 -20.07
C GLU A 122 -18.49 -33.50 -19.59
N PRO A 123 -19.29 -34.20 -20.42
CA PRO A 123 -19.92 -35.46 -20.03
C PRO A 123 -18.92 -36.57 -19.68
N LEU A 124 -17.75 -36.59 -20.33
CA LEU A 124 -16.68 -37.55 -20.03
C LEU A 124 -16.05 -37.24 -18.67
N ALA A 125 -15.74 -35.96 -18.42
CA ALA A 125 -15.18 -35.50 -17.16
C ALA A 125 -16.10 -35.83 -15.98
N ASP A 126 -17.40 -35.55 -16.12
CA ASP A 126 -18.41 -35.84 -15.10
C ASP A 126 -18.51 -37.34 -14.82
N ARG A 127 -18.50 -38.17 -15.88
CA ARG A 127 -18.60 -39.63 -15.77
C ARG A 127 -17.39 -40.23 -15.06
N LEU A 128 -16.18 -39.84 -15.46
CA LEU A 128 -14.94 -40.37 -14.86
C LEU A 128 -14.75 -39.94 -13.41
N PHE A 129 -15.22 -38.75 -13.03
CA PHE A 129 -15.19 -38.30 -11.64
C PHE A 129 -16.27 -38.98 -10.79
N ALA A 130 -17.48 -39.14 -11.32
CA ALA A 130 -18.60 -39.75 -10.60
C ALA A 130 -18.43 -41.26 -10.36
N ASP A 131 -17.84 -42.00 -11.31
CA ASP A 131 -17.50 -43.42 -11.14
C ASP A 131 -16.01 -43.69 -11.38
N PRO A 132 -15.19 -43.64 -10.31
CA PRO A 132 -13.76 -43.86 -10.46
C PRO A 132 -13.35 -45.29 -10.88
N ARG A 133 -14.29 -46.23 -10.99
CA ARG A 133 -14.03 -47.61 -11.45
C ARG A 133 -13.89 -47.72 -12.97
N LEU A 134 -14.38 -46.71 -13.70
CA LEU A 134 -14.27 -46.66 -15.15
C LEU A 134 -12.82 -46.53 -15.59
N ASP A 135 -12.50 -47.12 -16.74
CA ASP A 135 -11.18 -47.01 -17.35
C ASP A 135 -11.06 -45.73 -18.19
N PRO A 136 -10.21 -44.75 -17.82
CA PRO A 136 -10.13 -43.49 -18.53
C PRO A 136 -9.82 -43.62 -20.02
N ALA A 137 -8.92 -44.53 -20.40
CA ALA A 137 -8.51 -44.71 -21.79
C ALA A 137 -9.66 -45.25 -22.65
N THR A 138 -10.41 -46.23 -22.12
CA THR A 138 -11.59 -46.80 -22.79
C THR A 138 -12.69 -45.76 -22.96
N GLU A 139 -13.04 -45.02 -21.89
CA GLU A 139 -14.09 -44.00 -21.96
C GLU A 139 -13.71 -42.81 -22.87
N ALA A 140 -12.42 -42.43 -22.91
CA ALA A 140 -11.92 -41.34 -23.73
C ALA A 140 -11.93 -41.64 -25.24
N ALA A 141 -11.93 -42.91 -25.66
CA ALA A 141 -11.86 -43.29 -27.07
C ALA A 141 -13.02 -42.71 -27.90
N GLY A 142 -14.22 -42.61 -27.31
CA GLY A 142 -15.40 -42.03 -27.97
C GLY A 142 -15.38 -40.51 -28.12
N PHE A 143 -14.40 -39.82 -27.54
CA PHE A 143 -14.28 -38.37 -27.52
C PHE A 143 -13.07 -37.85 -28.32
N VAL A 144 -12.34 -38.74 -29.01
CA VAL A 144 -11.22 -38.35 -29.89
C VAL A 144 -11.76 -37.52 -31.06
N ASN A 145 -11.23 -36.32 -31.22
CA ASN A 145 -11.63 -35.38 -32.25
C ASN A 145 -10.41 -34.57 -32.72
N LEU A 146 -9.84 -34.97 -33.86
CA LEU A 146 -8.67 -34.32 -34.43
C LEU A 146 -8.93 -32.85 -34.78
N GLU A 147 -10.10 -32.53 -35.34
CA GLU A 147 -10.48 -31.15 -35.70
C GLU A 147 -10.69 -30.26 -34.47
N GLY A 148 -11.12 -30.87 -33.35
CA GLY A 148 -11.25 -30.22 -32.04
C GLY A 148 -9.93 -30.05 -31.27
N GLY A 149 -8.80 -30.52 -31.81
CA GLY A 149 -7.49 -30.48 -31.14
C GLY A 149 -7.24 -31.64 -30.17
N PHE A 150 -8.08 -32.68 -30.19
CA PHE A 150 -8.02 -33.86 -29.32
C PHE A 150 -7.69 -35.10 -30.16
N ALA A 151 -6.44 -35.16 -30.64
CA ALA A 151 -5.98 -36.14 -31.64
C ALA A 151 -5.93 -37.60 -31.17
N ASP A 152 -5.85 -37.82 -29.86
CA ASP A 152 -5.76 -39.13 -29.24
C ASP A 152 -6.38 -39.13 -27.83
N THR A 153 -6.46 -40.32 -27.21
CA THR A 153 -7.02 -40.48 -25.86
C THR A 153 -6.23 -39.72 -24.81
N HIS A 154 -4.92 -39.53 -24.99
CA HIS A 154 -4.09 -38.75 -24.05
C HIS A 154 -4.50 -37.27 -24.08
N ALA A 155 -4.64 -36.68 -25.27
CA ALA A 155 -5.10 -35.31 -25.44
C ALA A 155 -6.50 -35.10 -24.84
N VAL A 156 -7.41 -36.06 -25.04
CA VAL A 156 -8.74 -36.04 -24.42
C VAL A 156 -8.64 -36.01 -22.89
N LEU A 157 -7.83 -36.88 -22.29
CA LEU A 157 -7.66 -36.94 -20.83
C LEU A 157 -6.94 -35.70 -20.27
N ASP A 158 -6.03 -35.08 -21.02
CA ASP A 158 -5.47 -33.76 -20.68
C ASP A 158 -6.56 -32.68 -20.69
N GLY A 159 -7.48 -32.72 -21.66
CA GLY A 159 -8.65 -31.85 -21.72
C GLY A 159 -9.58 -32.05 -20.52
N VAL A 160 -9.85 -33.30 -20.15
CA VAL A 160 -10.61 -33.64 -18.93
C VAL A 160 -9.94 -33.08 -17.68
N ARG A 161 -8.61 -33.25 -17.54
CA ARG A 161 -7.83 -32.69 -16.43
C ARG A 161 -7.98 -31.17 -16.36
N ASP A 162 -7.78 -30.48 -17.48
CA ASP A 162 -7.84 -29.02 -17.52
C ASP A 162 -9.25 -28.49 -17.25
N LEU A 163 -10.29 -29.19 -17.71
CA LEU A 163 -11.70 -28.87 -17.43
C LEU A 163 -12.05 -29.03 -15.95
N LEU A 164 -11.76 -30.20 -15.37
CA LEU A 164 -12.03 -30.47 -13.95
C LEU A 164 -11.21 -29.53 -13.06
N SER A 165 -9.96 -29.29 -13.41
CA SER A 165 -9.08 -28.40 -12.65
C SER A 165 -9.58 -26.96 -12.63
N GLU A 166 -10.07 -26.46 -13.76
CA GLU A 166 -10.70 -25.14 -13.82
C GLU A 166 -11.98 -25.11 -12.98
N ARG A 167 -12.84 -26.13 -13.08
CA ARG A 167 -14.08 -26.22 -12.31
C ARG A 167 -13.80 -26.18 -10.80
N TRP A 168 -12.84 -26.96 -10.31
CA TRP A 168 -12.53 -27.01 -8.89
C TRP A 168 -11.83 -25.74 -8.39
N ALA A 169 -10.97 -25.12 -9.21
CA ALA A 169 -10.31 -23.87 -8.87
C ALA A 169 -11.28 -22.67 -8.78
N GLU A 170 -12.51 -22.82 -9.27
CA GLU A 170 -13.56 -21.80 -9.28
C GLU A 170 -14.67 -22.09 -8.27
N ASP A 171 -14.54 -23.16 -7.50
CA ASP A 171 -15.43 -23.45 -6.37
C ASP A 171 -15.16 -22.47 -5.23
N ALA A 172 -16.09 -21.53 -5.02
CA ALA A 172 -15.96 -20.47 -4.03
C ALA A 172 -15.79 -21.00 -2.59
N VAL A 173 -16.36 -22.17 -2.27
CA VAL A 173 -16.23 -22.77 -0.93
C VAL A 173 -14.82 -23.32 -0.76
N LEU A 174 -14.29 -24.05 -1.75
CA LEU A 174 -12.93 -24.56 -1.73
C LEU A 174 -11.89 -23.43 -1.67
N VAL A 175 -12.03 -22.43 -2.54
CA VAL A 175 -11.12 -21.27 -2.60
C VAL A 175 -11.07 -20.57 -1.25
N ARG A 176 -12.23 -20.30 -0.63
CA ARG A 176 -12.30 -19.68 0.69
C ARG A 176 -11.62 -20.52 1.76
N GLN A 177 -11.91 -21.82 1.83
CA GLN A 177 -11.32 -22.73 2.82
C GLN A 177 -9.80 -22.79 2.71
N LEU A 178 -9.27 -22.88 1.49
CA LEU A 178 -7.82 -22.89 1.26
C LEU A 178 -7.19 -21.54 1.56
N ARG A 179 -7.84 -20.42 1.20
CA ARG A 179 -7.36 -19.07 1.50
C ARG A 179 -7.20 -18.86 3.00
N GLU A 180 -8.23 -19.17 3.79
CA GLU A 180 -8.20 -18.99 5.25
C GLU A 180 -7.19 -19.91 5.92
N TRP A 181 -7.06 -21.15 5.44
CA TRP A 181 -6.03 -22.07 5.92
C TRP A 181 -4.61 -21.55 5.64
N LEU A 182 -4.34 -21.13 4.41
CA LEU A 182 -3.04 -20.58 4.02
C LEU A 182 -2.72 -19.27 4.73
N TRP A 183 -3.73 -18.46 5.04
CA TRP A 183 -3.54 -17.26 5.85
C TRP A 183 -3.12 -17.61 7.28
N ALA A 184 -3.74 -18.64 7.87
CA ALA A 184 -3.46 -19.05 9.24
C ALA A 184 -2.12 -19.80 9.39
N GLU A 185 -1.75 -20.63 8.42
CA GLU A 185 -0.60 -21.56 8.54
C GLU A 185 0.54 -21.28 7.55
N GLY A 186 0.30 -20.48 6.51
CA GLY A 186 1.30 -20.19 5.48
C GLY A 186 2.41 -19.26 5.97
N LEU A 187 3.59 -19.44 5.40
CA LEU A 187 4.77 -18.62 5.61
C LEU A 187 5.00 -17.72 4.40
N LEU A 188 5.21 -16.43 4.65
CA LEU A 188 5.82 -15.53 3.68
C LEU A 188 7.33 -15.85 3.63
N GLN A 189 7.77 -16.51 2.57
CA GLN A 189 9.18 -16.80 2.33
C GLN A 189 9.77 -15.82 1.33
N SER A 190 10.96 -15.32 1.62
CA SER A 190 11.75 -14.48 0.72
C SER A 190 13.18 -15.01 0.59
N ARG A 191 13.69 -15.01 -0.64
CA ARG A 191 15.07 -15.36 -0.96
C ARG A 191 15.71 -14.37 -1.91
N LEU A 192 17.05 -14.28 -1.92
CA LEU A 192 17.76 -13.56 -2.98
C LEU A 192 17.38 -14.15 -4.35
N ALA A 193 16.98 -13.30 -5.28
CA ALA A 193 16.62 -13.74 -6.61
C ALA A 193 17.81 -14.39 -7.33
N MET A 194 17.56 -15.46 -8.09
CA MET A 194 18.62 -16.19 -8.78
C MET A 194 19.43 -15.28 -9.71
N GLY A 195 20.76 -15.40 -9.65
CA GLY A 195 21.68 -14.61 -10.48
C GLY A 195 21.93 -13.17 -9.99
N LYS A 196 21.41 -12.78 -8.82
CA LYS A 196 21.76 -11.51 -8.18
C LYS A 196 22.98 -11.66 -7.27
N ASP A 197 23.78 -10.60 -7.21
CA ASP A 197 24.97 -10.50 -6.35
C ASP A 197 24.62 -9.84 -5.02
N GLU A 198 24.84 -10.54 -3.91
CA GLU A 198 24.60 -10.05 -2.55
C GLU A 198 25.49 -8.85 -2.16
N SER A 199 26.67 -8.72 -2.80
CA SER A 199 27.63 -7.66 -2.53
C SER A 199 27.25 -6.32 -3.21
N ASN A 200 26.25 -6.35 -4.10
CA ASN A 200 25.73 -5.15 -4.72
C ASN A 200 25.11 -4.22 -3.67
N ALA A 201 25.41 -2.92 -3.75
CA ALA A 201 24.96 -1.92 -2.78
C ALA A 201 23.41 -1.79 -2.72
N ASP A 202 22.72 -1.99 -3.84
CA ASP A 202 21.25 -1.98 -3.89
C ASP A 202 20.64 -3.27 -3.36
N ALA A 203 21.29 -4.42 -3.59
CA ALA A 203 20.86 -5.69 -3.03
C ALA A 203 21.03 -5.74 -1.50
N SER A 204 22.15 -5.20 -1.00
CA SER A 204 22.47 -5.19 0.44
C SER A 204 21.42 -4.48 1.30
N LYS A 205 20.57 -3.62 0.73
CA LYS A 205 19.41 -3.00 1.41
C LYS A 205 18.36 -4.02 1.85
N PHE A 206 18.35 -5.22 1.26
CA PHE A 206 17.39 -6.28 1.50
C PHE A 206 18.03 -7.53 2.13
N ARG A 207 19.25 -7.40 2.68
CA ARG A 207 20.04 -8.51 3.21
C ARG A 207 19.29 -9.36 4.25
N ASP A 208 18.53 -8.70 5.12
CA ASP A 208 17.72 -9.36 6.16
C ASP A 208 16.61 -10.26 5.58
N TYR A 209 16.34 -10.15 4.27
CA TYR A 209 15.30 -10.87 3.54
C TYR A 209 15.84 -11.85 2.48
N PHE A 210 17.15 -12.13 2.47
CA PHE A 210 17.77 -13.09 1.54
C PHE A 210 17.53 -14.56 1.93
N ASP A 211 17.25 -14.82 3.20
CA ASP A 211 16.77 -16.11 3.70
C ASP A 211 15.81 -15.84 4.85
N TYR A 212 14.57 -15.49 4.49
CA TYR A 212 13.54 -15.06 5.44
C TYR A 212 12.29 -15.90 5.28
N ALA A 213 11.70 -16.31 6.40
CA ALA A 213 10.41 -16.97 6.47
C ALA A 213 9.68 -16.58 7.76
N GLU A 214 8.41 -16.20 7.66
CA GLU A 214 7.58 -15.87 8.82
C GLU A 214 6.10 -16.16 8.54
N PRO A 215 5.29 -16.56 9.54
CA PRO A 215 3.85 -16.71 9.36
C PRO A 215 3.21 -15.47 8.74
N ILE A 216 2.54 -15.62 7.60
CA ILE A 216 2.06 -14.51 6.77
C ILE A 216 1.15 -13.55 7.55
N GLN A 217 0.27 -14.09 8.40
CA GLN A 217 -0.64 -13.31 9.25
C GLN A 217 0.07 -12.47 10.32
N ARG A 218 1.33 -12.76 10.65
CA ARG A 218 2.09 -12.08 11.71
C ARG A 218 3.14 -11.11 11.18
N VAL A 219 3.33 -11.03 9.86
CA VAL A 219 4.33 -10.15 9.25
C VAL A 219 3.97 -8.68 9.54
N PRO A 220 4.83 -7.92 10.25
CA PRO A 220 4.61 -6.51 10.50
C PRO A 220 4.66 -5.68 9.22
N SER A 221 3.92 -4.57 9.20
CA SER A 221 3.81 -3.65 8.05
C SER A 221 5.17 -3.29 7.41
N HIS A 222 6.15 -2.85 8.19
CA HIS A 222 7.46 -2.44 7.66
C HIS A 222 8.23 -3.57 6.97
N ARG A 223 8.12 -4.82 7.47
CA ARG A 223 8.77 -5.99 6.86
C ARG A 223 8.05 -6.43 5.59
N ALA A 224 6.71 -6.44 5.60
CA ALA A 224 5.93 -6.71 4.41
C ALA A 224 6.26 -5.74 3.27
N LEU A 225 6.29 -4.43 3.56
CA LEU A 225 6.64 -3.40 2.58
C LEU A 225 8.08 -3.54 2.06
N ALA A 226 9.04 -3.85 2.94
CA ALA A 226 10.43 -4.08 2.54
C ALA A 226 10.57 -5.30 1.60
N VAL A 227 9.92 -6.42 1.93
CA VAL A 227 9.90 -7.63 1.09
C VAL A 227 9.23 -7.35 -0.26
N PHE A 228 8.06 -6.71 -0.27
CA PHE A 228 7.36 -6.38 -1.53
C PHE A 228 8.14 -5.39 -2.39
N ARG A 229 8.85 -4.43 -1.78
CA ARG A 229 9.75 -3.54 -2.52
C ARG A 229 10.92 -4.31 -3.12
N GLY A 230 11.57 -5.18 -2.35
CA GLY A 230 12.66 -6.03 -2.84
C GLY A 230 12.22 -6.93 -4.00
N ARG A 231 10.99 -7.48 -3.91
CA ARG A 231 10.35 -8.25 -5.00
C ARG A 231 10.09 -7.39 -6.23
N ALA A 232 9.51 -6.19 -6.07
CA ALA A 232 9.21 -5.29 -7.19
C ALA A 232 10.48 -4.85 -7.93
N LEU A 233 11.58 -4.64 -7.20
CA LEU A 233 12.91 -4.33 -7.74
C LEU A 233 13.68 -5.58 -8.21
N GLN A 234 13.04 -6.76 -8.18
CA GLN A 234 13.60 -8.04 -8.60
C GLN A 234 14.87 -8.48 -7.85
N TRP A 235 15.10 -7.94 -6.64
CA TRP A 235 16.17 -8.41 -5.75
C TRP A 235 15.75 -9.64 -4.97
N LEU A 236 14.46 -9.79 -4.67
CA LEU A 236 13.91 -10.90 -3.90
C LEU A 236 12.95 -11.75 -4.75
N ASP A 237 13.02 -13.06 -4.60
CA ASP A 237 11.95 -14.00 -4.96
C ASP A 237 11.11 -14.27 -3.70
N THR A 238 9.81 -14.00 -3.77
CA THR A 238 8.90 -14.09 -2.62
C THR A 238 7.78 -15.06 -2.94
N LYS A 239 7.54 -16.02 -2.03
CA LYS A 239 6.58 -17.11 -2.18
C LYS A 239 5.77 -17.32 -0.91
N LEU A 240 4.54 -17.80 -1.09
CA LEU A 240 3.77 -18.37 0.00
C LEU A 240 4.05 -19.87 0.08
N VAL A 241 4.61 -20.31 1.20
CA VAL A 241 4.96 -21.71 1.42
C VAL A 241 4.29 -22.24 2.68
N LEU A 242 4.20 -23.56 2.79
CA LEU A 242 3.83 -24.22 4.03
C LEU A 242 5.08 -24.85 4.64
N ASP A 243 5.10 -24.95 5.96
CA ASP A 243 6.13 -25.71 6.68
C ASP A 243 5.82 -27.21 6.58
N GLU A 244 5.83 -27.74 5.35
CA GLU A 244 5.66 -29.16 5.06
C GLU A 244 6.84 -29.68 4.24
N GLU A 245 7.36 -30.86 4.60
CA GLU A 245 8.41 -31.51 3.82
C GLU A 245 7.82 -32.15 2.57
N ALA A 246 8.24 -31.70 1.40
CA ALA A 246 7.76 -32.22 0.12
C ALA A 246 8.40 -33.60 -0.17
N VAL A 247 7.69 -34.67 0.17
CA VAL A 247 8.13 -36.03 -0.17
C VAL A 247 7.62 -36.42 -1.56
N VAL A 248 8.55 -36.74 -2.47
CA VAL A 248 8.23 -37.12 -3.85
C VAL A 248 7.25 -38.29 -3.87
N GLY A 249 6.15 -38.12 -4.61
CA GLY A 249 5.12 -39.16 -4.76
C GLY A 249 4.05 -39.16 -3.66
N THR A 250 4.19 -38.35 -2.61
CA THR A 250 3.14 -38.15 -1.60
C THR A 250 2.30 -36.91 -1.90
N PRO A 251 0.97 -36.95 -1.67
CA PRO A 251 0.13 -35.76 -1.79
C PRO A 251 0.47 -34.71 -0.72
N SER A 252 0.48 -33.43 -1.11
CA SER A 252 0.62 -32.33 -0.15
C SER A 252 -0.62 -32.15 0.73
N LEU A 253 -0.50 -31.39 1.82
CA LEU A 253 -1.66 -31.03 2.64
C LEU A 253 -2.74 -30.32 1.83
N ALA A 254 -2.34 -29.46 0.89
CA ALA A 254 -3.26 -28.76 0.00
C ALA A 254 -4.01 -29.73 -0.93
N GLU A 255 -3.30 -30.70 -1.52
CA GLU A 255 -3.91 -31.75 -2.35
C GLU A 255 -4.91 -32.59 -1.53
N GLY A 256 -4.58 -32.92 -0.29
CA GLY A 256 -5.47 -33.63 0.64
C GLY A 256 -6.73 -32.84 1.00
N ARG A 257 -6.63 -31.51 1.19
CA ARG A 257 -7.78 -30.63 1.45
C ARG A 257 -8.70 -30.55 0.23
N ILE A 258 -8.14 -30.42 -0.97
CA ILE A 258 -8.91 -30.45 -2.23
C ILE A 258 -9.63 -31.80 -2.37
N ALA A 259 -8.93 -32.92 -2.20
CA ALA A 259 -9.52 -34.25 -2.27
C ALA A 259 -10.71 -34.43 -1.30
N ARG A 260 -10.56 -33.96 -0.05
CA ARG A 260 -11.62 -33.99 0.97
C ARG A 260 -12.83 -33.14 0.57
N HIS A 261 -12.63 -31.92 0.08
CA HIS A 261 -13.70 -31.06 -0.41
C HIS A 261 -14.48 -31.71 -1.56
N LEU A 262 -13.77 -32.41 -2.44
CA LEU A 262 -14.33 -33.13 -3.57
C LEU A 262 -15.00 -34.46 -3.18
N GLY A 263 -14.91 -34.89 -1.92
CA GLY A 263 -15.42 -36.20 -1.47
C GLY A 263 -14.70 -37.40 -2.12
N TRP A 264 -13.47 -37.20 -2.60
CA TRP A 264 -12.67 -38.23 -3.27
C TRP A 264 -11.53 -38.72 -2.37
N GLY A 265 -11.24 -40.01 -2.47
CA GLY A 265 -10.06 -40.64 -1.88
C GLY A 265 -9.52 -41.73 -2.80
N HIS A 266 -8.20 -41.85 -2.91
CA HIS A 266 -7.54 -42.83 -3.79
C HIS A 266 -7.67 -44.24 -3.20
N ALA A 267 -8.35 -45.14 -3.93
CA ALA A 267 -8.57 -46.52 -3.55
C ALA A 267 -8.06 -47.50 -4.62
N ALA A 268 -7.06 -47.06 -5.41
CA ALA A 268 -6.48 -47.80 -6.53
C ALA A 268 -7.52 -48.25 -7.60
N ARG A 269 -8.59 -47.46 -7.79
CA ARG A 269 -9.55 -47.68 -8.87
C ARG A 269 -8.99 -47.12 -10.19
N ARG A 270 -9.54 -47.56 -11.32
CA ARG A 270 -8.97 -47.30 -12.66
C ARG A 270 -8.83 -45.80 -12.99
N SER A 271 -9.74 -44.95 -12.54
CA SER A 271 -9.66 -43.50 -12.76
C SER A 271 -8.93 -42.74 -11.64
N ASP A 272 -8.57 -43.37 -10.52
CA ASP A 272 -8.02 -42.66 -9.36
C ASP A 272 -6.70 -41.96 -9.67
N ASP A 273 -5.86 -42.50 -10.54
CA ASP A 273 -4.61 -41.84 -10.93
C ASP A 273 -4.83 -40.62 -11.83
N LEU A 274 -5.86 -40.63 -12.68
CA LEU A 274 -6.26 -39.43 -13.42
C LEU A 274 -6.76 -38.35 -12.45
N ILE A 275 -7.65 -38.72 -11.52
CA ILE A 275 -8.22 -37.79 -10.54
C ILE A 275 -7.11 -37.23 -9.64
N ARG A 276 -6.21 -38.07 -9.12
CA ARG A 276 -5.05 -37.64 -8.32
C ARG A 276 -4.17 -36.65 -9.05
N LYS A 277 -3.81 -36.93 -10.31
CA LYS A 277 -3.03 -36.01 -11.15
C LYS A 277 -3.78 -34.70 -11.37
N THR A 278 -5.10 -34.75 -11.53
CA THR A 278 -5.95 -33.56 -11.69
C THR A 278 -6.01 -32.73 -10.41
N VAL A 279 -6.10 -33.35 -9.24
CA VAL A 279 -6.04 -32.64 -7.94
C VAL A 279 -4.69 -31.94 -7.77
N ALA A 280 -3.59 -32.65 -8.03
CA ALA A 280 -2.24 -32.07 -7.98
C ALA A 280 -2.07 -30.91 -8.97
N TRP A 281 -2.61 -31.04 -10.19
CA TRP A 281 -2.60 -29.98 -11.20
C TRP A 281 -3.41 -28.76 -10.76
N THR A 282 -4.58 -28.98 -10.16
CA THR A 282 -5.46 -27.94 -9.63
C THR A 282 -4.77 -27.13 -8.55
N TRP A 283 -4.07 -27.80 -7.64
CA TRP A 283 -3.25 -27.10 -6.66
C TRP A 283 -2.13 -26.30 -7.34
N LYS A 284 -1.23 -26.98 -8.05
CA LYS A 284 0.05 -26.39 -8.50
C LYS A 284 -0.09 -25.34 -9.59
N VAL A 285 -1.08 -25.47 -10.47
CA VAL A 285 -1.21 -24.63 -11.68
C VAL A 285 -2.30 -23.57 -11.54
N LYS A 286 -3.28 -23.77 -10.64
CA LYS A 286 -4.42 -22.85 -10.48
C LYS A 286 -4.47 -22.23 -9.08
N LEU A 287 -4.71 -23.05 -8.06
CA LEU A 287 -5.05 -22.57 -6.71
C LEU A 287 -3.84 -21.94 -6.00
N SER A 288 -2.66 -22.56 -6.02
CA SER A 288 -1.49 -22.04 -5.29
C SER A 288 -1.11 -20.61 -5.74
N LEU A 289 -1.02 -20.39 -7.05
CA LEU A 289 -0.64 -19.09 -7.64
C LEU A 289 -1.71 -18.02 -7.43
N SER A 290 -2.99 -18.38 -7.54
CA SER A 290 -4.08 -17.44 -7.32
C SER A 290 -4.20 -17.05 -5.85
N LEU A 291 -4.16 -18.03 -4.94
CA LEU A 291 -4.22 -17.80 -3.50
C LEU A 291 -2.99 -17.06 -2.98
N GLU A 292 -1.79 -17.33 -3.49
CA GLU A 292 -0.59 -16.56 -3.16
C GLU A 292 -0.78 -15.08 -3.53
N ARG A 293 -1.24 -14.79 -4.75
CA ARG A 293 -1.49 -13.41 -5.18
C ARG A 293 -2.54 -12.73 -4.31
N ASP A 294 -3.63 -13.42 -4.00
CA ASP A 294 -4.72 -12.88 -3.18
C ASP A 294 -4.22 -12.57 -1.76
N LEU A 295 -3.49 -13.48 -1.13
CA LEU A 295 -2.97 -13.31 0.23
C LEU A 295 -1.84 -12.28 0.32
N PHE A 296 -1.01 -12.16 -0.71
CA PHE A 296 -0.04 -11.08 -0.81
C PHE A 296 -0.72 -9.71 -1.01
N GLY A 297 -1.80 -9.66 -1.80
CA GLY A 297 -2.65 -8.49 -1.92
C GLY A 297 -3.19 -8.06 -0.56
N ARG A 298 -3.79 -9.00 0.18
CA ARG A 298 -4.30 -8.77 1.54
C ARG A 298 -3.22 -8.26 2.49
N LEU A 299 -2.07 -8.95 2.57
CA LEU A 299 -0.97 -8.52 3.44
C LEU A 299 -0.47 -7.13 3.06
N ARG A 300 -0.39 -6.82 1.76
CA ARG A 300 0.03 -5.51 1.26
C ARG A 300 -0.97 -4.43 1.66
N GLU A 301 -2.25 -4.64 1.45
CA GLU A 301 -3.30 -3.69 1.84
C GLU A 301 -3.28 -3.41 3.35
N GLU A 302 -3.19 -4.45 4.18
CA GLU A 302 -3.08 -4.33 5.64
C GLU A 302 -1.79 -3.58 6.05
N ALA A 303 -0.65 -3.88 5.41
CA ALA A 303 0.61 -3.22 5.68
C ALA A 303 0.62 -1.74 5.26
N GLU A 304 0.07 -1.43 4.09
CA GLU A 304 -0.04 -0.06 3.56
C GLU A 304 -0.97 0.79 4.44
N ALA A 305 -2.10 0.26 4.90
CA ALA A 305 -3.01 0.98 5.79
C ALA A 305 -2.32 1.41 7.10
N VAL A 306 -1.53 0.51 7.71
CA VAL A 306 -0.74 0.83 8.92
C VAL A 306 0.31 1.89 8.62
N ALA A 307 1.04 1.77 7.51
CA ALA A 307 2.07 2.73 7.14
C ALA A 307 1.49 4.12 6.85
N ILE A 308 0.40 4.19 6.09
CA ILE A 308 -0.31 5.44 5.78
C ILE A 308 -0.81 6.11 7.05
N LYS A 309 -1.34 5.35 8.02
CA LYS A 309 -1.72 5.90 9.31
C LYS A 309 -0.53 6.56 10.03
N VAL A 310 0.62 5.87 10.10
CA VAL A 310 1.84 6.41 10.71
C VAL A 310 2.32 7.67 9.97
N PHE A 311 2.22 7.69 8.64
CA PHE A 311 2.55 8.88 7.84
C PHE A 311 1.62 10.06 8.16
N GLY A 312 0.32 9.81 8.33
CA GLY A 312 -0.66 10.81 8.77
C GLY A 312 -0.36 11.34 10.16
N ASP A 313 -0.05 10.47 11.12
CA ASP A 313 0.34 10.86 12.49
C ASP A 313 1.62 11.73 12.47
N ASN A 314 2.64 11.32 11.69
CA ASN A 314 3.88 12.09 11.54
C ASN A 314 3.65 13.44 10.85
N LEU A 315 2.76 13.52 9.86
CA LEU A 315 2.41 14.78 9.21
C LEU A 315 1.70 15.72 10.20
N ARG A 316 0.74 15.20 10.97
CA ARG A 316 0.03 15.94 12.02
C ARG A 316 1.01 16.56 13.02
N ASP A 317 1.98 15.78 13.50
CA ASP A 317 3.00 16.27 14.43
C ASP A 317 3.87 17.38 13.81
N LEU A 318 4.18 17.29 12.52
CA LEU A 318 4.92 18.35 11.81
C LEU A 318 4.10 19.63 11.63
N LEU A 319 2.82 19.51 11.28
CA LEU A 319 1.92 20.66 11.07
C LEU A 319 1.63 21.38 12.40
N LEU A 320 1.47 20.64 13.49
CA LEU A 320 1.14 21.17 14.82
C LEU A 320 2.38 21.49 15.68
N ALA A 321 3.58 21.41 15.11
CA ALA A 321 4.79 21.83 15.79
C ALA A 321 4.69 23.31 16.23
N ALA A 322 5.15 23.61 17.45
CA ALA A 322 4.98 24.92 18.04
C ALA A 322 5.69 26.01 17.20
N PRO A 323 5.00 27.08 16.77
CA PRO A 323 5.61 28.15 15.99
C PRO A 323 6.57 28.96 16.87
N ALA A 324 7.78 29.25 16.37
CA ALA A 324 8.71 30.13 17.07
C ALA A 324 8.23 31.61 17.09
N GLY A 325 7.29 31.94 16.19
CA GLY A 325 6.64 33.24 16.10
C GLY A 325 7.41 34.26 15.28
N LYS A 326 7.05 35.54 15.49
CA LYS A 326 7.57 36.70 14.76
C LYS A 326 8.99 37.06 15.19
N ARG A 327 9.99 36.33 14.68
CA ARG A 327 11.43 36.59 14.92
C ARG A 327 12.20 36.60 13.61
N ALA A 328 13.35 37.27 13.56
CA ALA A 328 14.23 37.18 12.41
C ALA A 328 14.98 35.84 12.43
N VAL A 329 14.86 35.07 11.34
CA VAL A 329 15.37 33.69 11.26
C VAL A 329 16.37 33.56 10.12
N MET A 330 17.50 32.90 10.41
CA MET A 330 18.44 32.41 9.40
C MET A 330 18.17 30.93 9.14
N GLY A 331 17.71 30.59 7.94
CA GLY A 331 17.61 29.21 7.47
C GLY A 331 18.93 28.72 6.87
N LEU A 332 19.37 27.56 7.32
CA LEU A 332 20.52 26.82 6.80
C LEU A 332 20.02 25.51 6.20
N ASP A 333 20.16 25.37 4.88
CA ASP A 333 19.93 24.13 4.13
C ASP A 333 21.27 23.41 3.95
N PRO A 334 21.55 22.34 4.73
CA PRO A 334 22.84 21.68 4.72
C PRO A 334 23.23 21.08 3.35
N GLY A 335 24.53 21.03 3.10
CA GLY A 335 25.06 20.38 1.91
C GLY A 335 26.57 20.28 1.95
N ILE A 336 27.09 19.21 1.36
CA ILE A 336 28.53 18.95 1.30
C ILE A 336 29.10 19.66 0.05
N ARG A 337 29.11 18.97 -1.10
CA ARG A 337 29.72 19.47 -2.34
C ARG A 337 29.10 20.77 -2.86
N THR A 338 27.79 20.96 -2.68
CA THR A 338 27.06 22.15 -3.15
C THR A 338 27.05 23.29 -2.14
N GLY A 339 27.70 23.11 -0.98
CA GLY A 339 27.69 24.06 0.13
C GLY A 339 26.37 24.06 0.91
N VAL A 340 26.38 24.84 1.99
CA VAL A 340 25.21 25.14 2.84
C VAL A 340 24.57 26.41 2.30
N LYS A 341 23.26 26.35 2.01
CA LYS A 341 22.51 27.48 1.44
C LYS A 341 21.92 28.23 2.62
N VAL A 342 21.98 29.54 2.54
CA VAL A 342 21.65 30.45 3.62
C VAL A 342 20.56 31.38 3.14
N ALA A 343 19.51 31.53 3.93
CA ALA A 343 18.50 32.56 3.74
C ALA A 343 18.21 33.25 5.07
N VAL A 344 18.08 34.57 5.06
CA VAL A 344 17.63 35.35 6.22
C VAL A 344 16.26 35.90 5.92
N VAL A 345 15.31 35.64 6.81
CA VAL A 345 13.95 36.21 6.76
C VAL A 345 13.70 37.09 7.98
N ASN A 346 12.95 38.17 7.78
CA ASN A 346 12.50 39.03 8.89
C ASN A 346 11.33 38.39 9.66
N GLU A 347 10.82 39.10 10.67
CA GLU A 347 9.68 38.69 11.50
C GLU A 347 8.38 38.37 10.73
N THR A 348 8.25 38.86 9.49
CA THR A 348 7.07 38.61 8.63
C THR A 348 7.35 37.55 7.56
N GLY A 349 8.51 36.90 7.57
CA GLY A 349 8.91 35.91 6.57
C GLY A 349 9.41 36.49 5.24
N LYS A 350 9.61 37.82 5.16
CA LYS A 350 10.21 38.47 3.98
C LYS A 350 11.70 38.16 3.92
N VAL A 351 12.17 37.71 2.76
CA VAL A 351 13.60 37.45 2.52
C VAL A 351 14.38 38.77 2.55
N LEU A 352 15.41 38.81 3.40
CA LEU A 352 16.32 39.96 3.57
C LEU A 352 17.66 39.74 2.86
N ALA A 353 18.17 38.51 2.91
CA ALA A 353 19.44 38.15 2.29
C ALA A 353 19.50 36.64 2.00
N THR A 354 20.33 36.27 1.03
CA THR A 354 20.65 34.87 0.72
C THR A 354 22.15 34.73 0.47
N HIS A 355 22.70 33.55 0.76
CA HIS A 355 24.11 33.24 0.46
C HIS A 355 24.33 31.73 0.34
N THR A 356 25.54 31.34 -0.04
CA THR A 356 26.00 29.95 -0.08
C THR A 356 27.39 29.92 0.53
N VAL A 357 27.57 29.16 1.60
CA VAL A 357 28.85 28.98 2.30
C VAL A 357 29.34 27.55 2.13
N TYR A 358 30.65 27.33 2.22
CA TYR A 358 31.27 26.03 1.96
C TYR A 358 32.13 25.52 3.13
N PRO A 359 31.52 25.33 4.32
CA PRO A 359 32.22 24.90 5.53
C PRO A 359 32.73 23.46 5.45
N HIS A 360 32.11 22.64 4.60
CA HIS A 360 32.35 21.20 4.51
C HIS A 360 33.20 20.84 3.28
N GLU A 361 33.44 19.55 3.09
CA GLU A 361 34.15 19.06 1.90
C GLU A 361 33.47 19.49 0.60
N PRO A 362 34.24 19.77 -0.48
CA PRO A 362 35.70 19.67 -0.56
C PRO A 362 36.44 20.94 -0.09
N ARG A 363 35.76 22.08 0.09
CA ARG A 363 36.44 23.37 0.36
C ARG A 363 36.91 23.52 1.81
N ARG A 364 36.16 22.96 2.77
CA ARG A 364 36.47 23.01 4.22
C ARG A 364 36.70 24.44 4.74
N ASP A 365 35.98 25.42 4.21
CA ASP A 365 36.11 26.83 4.58
C ASP A 365 35.24 27.17 5.82
N TRP A 366 35.64 26.63 6.96
CA TRP A 366 34.88 26.78 8.22
C TRP A 366 34.87 28.22 8.73
N GLU A 367 36.04 28.87 8.79
CA GLU A 367 36.16 30.25 9.29
C GLU A 367 35.51 31.27 8.35
N GLY A 368 35.64 31.10 7.02
CA GLY A 368 34.97 31.96 6.06
C GLY A 368 33.44 31.85 6.16
N ALA A 369 32.93 30.64 6.39
CA ALA A 369 31.51 30.43 6.68
C ALA A 369 31.09 31.14 7.98
N LEU A 370 31.80 30.92 9.10
CA LEU A 370 31.48 31.59 10.38
C LEU A 370 31.49 33.11 10.27
N HIS A 371 32.49 33.69 9.59
CA HIS A 371 32.57 35.12 9.37
C HIS A 371 31.37 35.64 8.57
N THR A 372 31.04 34.96 7.48
CA THR A 372 29.92 35.31 6.61
C THR A 372 28.58 35.25 7.34
N LEU A 373 28.34 34.16 8.09
CA LEU A 373 27.11 33.98 8.86
C LEU A 373 27.02 35.01 10.00
N GLY A 374 28.12 35.28 10.72
CA GLY A 374 28.16 36.30 11.77
C GLY A 374 27.82 37.70 11.25
N ARG A 375 28.29 38.05 10.05
CA ARG A 375 27.92 39.32 9.40
C ARG A 375 26.42 39.39 9.10
N LEU A 376 25.82 38.30 8.62
CA LEU A 376 24.38 38.23 8.35
C LEU A 376 23.55 38.34 9.63
N VAL A 377 23.99 37.70 10.72
CA VAL A 377 23.36 37.85 12.05
C VAL A 377 23.34 39.32 12.47
N ALA A 378 24.50 39.98 12.46
CA ALA A 378 24.61 41.37 12.89
C ALA A 378 23.84 42.34 11.98
N SER A 379 23.86 42.14 10.66
CA SER A 379 23.25 43.06 9.69
C SER A 379 21.72 43.01 9.71
N HIS A 380 21.13 41.88 10.09
CA HIS A 380 19.69 41.65 10.00
C HIS A 380 19.03 41.37 11.35
N GLY A 381 19.78 41.44 12.46
CA GLY A 381 19.25 41.21 13.80
C GLY A 381 18.69 39.80 14.00
N VAL A 382 19.33 38.79 13.41
CA VAL A 382 18.87 37.39 13.49
C VAL A 382 18.86 36.92 14.95
N ASN A 383 17.75 36.29 15.36
CA ASN A 383 17.58 35.78 16.72
C ASN A 383 17.46 34.25 16.75
N LEU A 384 17.18 33.62 15.61
CA LEU A 384 17.04 32.17 15.48
C LEU A 384 17.77 31.65 14.24
N ILE A 385 18.38 30.47 14.36
CA ILE A 385 18.94 29.70 13.25
C ILE A 385 18.13 28.43 13.08
N ALA A 386 17.48 28.26 11.94
CA ALA A 386 16.79 27.04 11.54
C ALA A 386 17.72 26.18 10.69
N ILE A 387 17.90 24.91 11.04
CA ILE A 387 18.84 24.00 10.37
C ILE A 387 18.07 22.80 9.82
N GLY A 388 18.12 22.58 8.51
CA GLY A 388 17.52 21.39 7.89
C GLY A 388 18.13 20.09 8.43
N ASN A 389 17.33 19.04 8.59
CA ASN A 389 17.76 17.76 9.14
C ASN A 389 18.31 16.76 8.10
N GLY A 390 18.68 17.21 6.90
CA GLY A 390 19.21 16.37 5.83
C GLY A 390 20.69 16.08 5.86
N THR A 391 21.26 15.95 4.66
CA THR A 391 22.65 15.55 4.46
C THR A 391 23.61 16.61 5.00
N ALA A 392 24.53 16.20 5.88
CA ALA A 392 25.45 17.08 6.61
C ALA A 392 24.79 18.05 7.62
N SER A 393 23.58 17.72 8.08
CA SER A 393 22.89 18.47 9.15
C SER A 393 23.69 18.48 10.45
N ARG A 394 24.27 17.35 10.86
CA ARG A 394 25.10 17.25 12.08
C ARG A 394 26.32 18.18 12.04
N GLU A 395 27.03 18.20 10.92
CA GLU A 395 28.18 19.07 10.71
C GLU A 395 27.77 20.55 10.67
N THR A 396 26.61 20.86 10.08
CA THR A 396 26.04 22.22 10.03
C THR A 396 25.51 22.68 11.38
N ASP A 397 24.97 21.78 12.20
CA ASP A 397 24.56 22.04 13.58
C ASP A 397 25.76 22.44 14.45
N LYS A 398 26.90 21.76 14.25
CA LYS A 398 28.17 22.14 14.88
C LYS A 398 28.62 23.54 14.45
N LEU A 399 28.51 23.87 13.15
CA LEU A 399 28.84 25.20 12.64
C LEU A 399 27.97 26.29 13.29
N ALA A 400 26.65 26.04 13.40
CA ALA A 400 25.73 26.95 14.06
C ALA A 400 26.04 27.10 15.56
N ALA A 401 26.44 26.02 16.24
CA ALA A 401 26.86 26.06 17.65
C ALA A 401 28.09 26.96 17.86
N ASP A 402 29.08 26.85 16.97
CA ASP A 402 30.30 27.66 17.03
C ASP A 402 30.00 29.13 16.70
N LEU A 403 29.08 29.39 15.76
CA LEU A 403 28.58 30.73 15.46
C LEU A 403 27.89 31.36 16.68
N VAL A 404 26.98 30.65 17.34
CA VAL A 404 26.29 31.12 18.55
C VAL A 404 27.30 31.51 19.63
N LYS A 405 28.29 30.66 19.90
CA LYS A 405 29.36 30.98 20.87
C LYS A 405 30.13 32.24 20.49
N ARG A 406 30.48 32.39 19.21
CA ARG A 406 31.23 33.55 18.72
C ARG A 406 30.43 34.85 18.82
N VAL A 407 29.13 34.81 18.48
CA VAL A 407 28.23 35.96 18.64
C VAL A 407 28.10 36.33 20.12
N GLN A 408 27.89 35.35 21.00
CA GLN A 408 27.78 35.59 22.44
C GLN A 408 29.05 36.20 23.05
N GLN A 409 30.24 35.85 22.54
CA GLN A 409 31.50 36.44 22.97
C GLN A 409 31.68 37.90 22.51
N LEU A 410 31.22 38.22 21.30
CA LEU A 410 31.38 39.54 20.69
C LEU A 410 30.28 40.52 21.07
N ALA A 411 29.06 40.02 21.29
CA ALA A 411 27.88 40.81 21.61
C ALA A 411 27.01 40.04 22.63
N PRO A 412 27.37 40.08 23.94
CA PRO A 412 26.73 39.29 24.99
C PRO A 412 25.21 39.50 25.15
N ASP A 413 24.71 40.66 24.74
CA ASP A 413 23.28 41.00 24.80
C ASP A 413 22.48 40.46 23.59
N THR A 414 23.15 39.92 22.57
CA THR A 414 22.49 39.32 21.40
C THR A 414 22.02 37.91 21.72
N GLN A 415 20.71 37.70 21.82
CA GLN A 415 20.14 36.36 21.93
C GLN A 415 20.06 35.70 20.56
N LEU A 416 20.76 34.57 20.41
CA LEU A 416 20.79 33.77 19.19
C LEU A 416 20.70 32.29 19.54
N ASP A 417 19.58 31.66 19.20
CA ASP A 417 19.38 30.23 19.40
C ASP A 417 19.43 29.46 18.08
N LYS A 418 19.75 28.17 18.16
CA LYS A 418 19.72 27.24 17.01
C LYS A 418 18.69 26.15 17.22
N VAL A 419 17.96 25.80 16.17
CA VAL A 419 16.94 24.76 16.16
C VAL A 419 17.07 23.93 14.88
N VAL A 420 17.04 22.60 15.04
CA VAL A 420 16.95 21.69 13.90
C VAL A 420 15.49 21.53 13.51
N VAL A 421 15.19 21.67 12.22
CA VAL A 421 13.85 21.53 11.65
C VAL A 421 13.85 20.46 10.56
N SER A 422 12.68 19.85 10.34
CA SER A 422 12.50 18.95 9.21
C SER A 422 12.73 19.72 7.91
N GLU A 423 13.49 19.15 6.96
CA GLU A 423 13.60 19.65 5.59
C GLU A 423 12.63 18.93 4.63
N ALA A 424 11.77 18.05 5.14
CA ALA A 424 10.83 17.28 4.33
C ALA A 424 10.02 18.19 3.40
N GLY A 425 10.03 17.88 2.11
CA GLY A 425 9.34 18.67 1.08
C GLY A 425 10.02 19.99 0.67
N ALA A 426 11.10 20.43 1.32
CA ALA A 426 11.74 21.72 0.98
C ALA A 426 12.30 21.76 -0.46
N SER A 427 12.82 20.63 -0.95
CA SER A 427 13.26 20.47 -2.34
C SER A 427 12.11 20.41 -3.34
N VAL A 428 10.95 19.86 -2.94
CA VAL A 428 9.74 19.84 -3.77
C VAL A 428 9.15 21.23 -3.86
N TYR A 429 9.06 21.94 -2.73
CA TYR A 429 8.67 23.34 -2.68
C TYR A 429 9.58 24.17 -3.59
N SER A 430 10.90 24.08 -3.45
CA SER A 430 11.82 24.96 -4.17
C SER A 430 11.74 24.84 -5.70
N ALA A 431 11.45 23.63 -6.19
CA ALA A 431 11.23 23.31 -7.60
C ALA A 431 9.79 23.56 -8.08
N SER A 432 8.86 23.91 -7.19
CA SER A 432 7.45 24.11 -7.54
C SER A 432 7.20 25.40 -8.34
N GLU A 433 6.11 25.40 -9.10
CA GLU A 433 5.61 26.60 -9.76
C GLU A 433 5.22 27.67 -8.72
N PHE A 434 4.67 27.26 -7.57
CA PHE A 434 4.30 28.15 -6.47
C PHE A 434 5.51 28.92 -5.95
N ALA A 435 6.61 28.24 -5.62
CA ALA A 435 7.82 28.90 -5.15
C ALA A 435 8.48 29.77 -6.23
N SER A 436 8.36 29.37 -7.51
CA SER A 436 8.85 30.18 -8.62
C SER A 436 8.09 31.50 -8.78
N LYS A 437 6.80 31.53 -8.45
CA LYS A 437 5.99 32.76 -8.41
C LYS A 437 6.25 33.58 -7.13
N GLU A 438 6.45 32.91 -6.00
CA GLU A 438 6.68 33.56 -4.71
C GLU A 438 8.08 34.21 -4.62
N LEU A 439 9.10 33.57 -5.21
CA LEU A 439 10.51 33.96 -5.12
C LEU A 439 11.20 33.93 -6.50
N PRO A 440 10.72 34.76 -7.47
CA PRO A 440 11.14 34.67 -8.87
C PRO A 440 12.62 34.98 -9.10
N GLU A 441 13.20 35.85 -8.27
CA GLU A 441 14.59 36.28 -8.39
C GLU A 441 15.61 35.33 -7.72
N LEU A 442 15.12 34.34 -6.97
CA LEU A 442 15.98 33.38 -6.26
C LEU A 442 16.19 32.11 -7.08
N ASP A 443 17.44 31.64 -7.10
CA ASP A 443 17.80 30.31 -7.59
C ASP A 443 17.07 29.20 -6.80
N VAL A 444 16.76 28.10 -7.48
CA VAL A 444 16.04 26.95 -6.90
C VAL A 444 16.72 26.44 -5.63
N SER A 445 18.06 26.42 -5.57
CA SER A 445 18.77 25.92 -4.39
C SER A 445 18.60 26.81 -3.16
N LEU A 446 18.38 28.12 -3.32
CA LEU A 446 18.22 29.07 -2.21
C LEU A 446 16.80 29.10 -1.66
N ARG A 447 15.80 28.76 -2.47
CA ARG A 447 14.38 28.71 -2.04
C ARG A 447 14.15 27.66 -0.95
N GLY A 448 14.91 26.57 -0.96
CA GLY A 448 14.88 25.56 0.10
C GLY A 448 15.27 26.15 1.47
N ALA A 449 16.34 26.94 1.53
CA ALA A 449 16.77 27.61 2.75
C ALA A 449 15.73 28.65 3.25
N VAL A 450 15.02 29.32 2.33
CA VAL A 450 13.90 30.21 2.69
C VAL A 450 12.77 29.41 3.35
N SER A 451 12.41 28.25 2.80
CA SER A 451 11.38 27.38 3.38
C SER A 451 11.76 26.86 4.76
N ILE A 452 13.02 26.44 4.95
CA ILE A 452 13.56 26.04 6.27
C ILE A 452 13.43 27.17 7.30
N ALA A 453 13.76 28.41 6.92
CA ALA A 453 13.65 29.56 7.81
C ALA A 453 12.20 29.85 8.23
N ARG A 454 11.28 29.88 7.25
CA ARG A 454 9.85 30.18 7.48
C ARG A 454 9.15 29.08 8.26
N ARG A 455 9.52 27.82 8.03
CA ARG A 455 8.98 26.67 8.76
C ARG A 455 9.25 26.75 10.26
N LEU A 456 10.37 27.31 10.69
CA LEU A 456 10.60 27.55 12.12
C LEU A 456 9.69 28.64 12.69
N GLN A 457 9.38 29.68 11.90
CA GLN A 457 8.47 30.76 12.33
C GLN A 457 7.05 30.22 12.52
N ASP A 458 6.55 29.49 11.52
CA ASP A 458 5.22 28.89 11.50
C ASP A 458 5.23 27.63 10.61
N PRO A 459 5.30 26.42 11.20
CA PRO A 459 5.33 25.17 10.45
C PRO A 459 4.10 24.97 9.57
N LEU A 460 2.91 25.26 10.10
CA LEU A 460 1.64 25.08 9.40
C LEU A 460 1.58 25.96 8.16
N ALA A 461 1.84 27.28 8.31
CA ALA A 461 1.75 28.24 7.21
C ALA A 461 2.74 27.94 6.06
N GLU A 462 3.88 27.31 6.36
CA GLU A 462 4.87 26.96 5.35
C GLU A 462 4.63 25.58 4.72
N LEU A 463 4.21 24.57 5.50
CA LEU A 463 4.02 23.20 5.02
C LEU A 463 2.79 23.05 4.10
N VAL A 464 1.72 23.83 4.32
CA VAL A 464 0.52 23.82 3.45
C VAL A 464 0.78 24.29 2.02
N LYS A 465 1.94 24.89 1.75
CA LYS A 465 2.35 25.29 0.38
C LYS A 465 2.82 24.10 -0.47
N ILE A 466 2.94 22.91 0.12
CA ILE A 466 3.50 21.71 -0.48
C ILE A 466 2.37 20.69 -0.62
N ASP A 467 2.33 19.95 -1.74
CA ASP A 467 1.47 18.78 -1.86
C ASP A 467 1.76 17.82 -0.68
N PRO A 468 0.78 17.49 0.19
CA PRO A 468 1.01 16.73 1.41
C PRO A 468 1.72 15.41 1.18
N LYS A 469 1.42 14.71 0.07
CA LYS A 469 2.08 13.43 -0.29
C LYS A 469 3.56 13.58 -0.66
N SER A 470 4.00 14.80 -0.90
CA SER A 470 5.39 15.14 -1.21
C SER A 470 6.19 15.57 0.02
N ILE A 471 5.53 15.74 1.16
CA ILE A 471 6.19 15.89 2.45
C ILE A 471 6.62 14.50 2.89
N GLY A 472 7.93 14.25 2.89
CA GLY A 472 8.49 12.95 3.31
C GLY A 472 8.31 12.73 4.80
N VAL A 473 7.30 11.93 5.17
CA VAL A 473 6.88 11.66 6.55
C VAL A 473 7.11 10.21 6.98
N GLY A 474 7.70 9.38 6.12
CA GLY A 474 8.18 8.07 6.54
C GLY A 474 8.89 7.26 5.45
N GLN A 475 9.48 6.14 5.87
CA GLN A 475 10.10 5.20 4.94
C GLN A 475 9.04 4.50 4.09
N TYR A 476 9.38 4.17 2.84
CA TYR A 476 8.49 3.49 1.89
C TYR A 476 7.23 4.25 1.49
N GLN A 477 7.15 5.56 1.76
CA GLN A 477 6.01 6.41 1.38
C GLN A 477 5.70 6.39 -0.13
N HIS A 478 6.72 6.21 -0.99
CA HIS A 478 6.52 6.07 -2.44
C HIS A 478 6.11 4.65 -2.87
N ASP A 479 6.19 3.68 -1.97
CA ASP A 479 5.93 2.26 -2.25
C ASP A 479 4.50 1.84 -1.85
N VAL A 480 3.76 2.66 -1.09
CA VAL A 480 2.36 2.43 -0.71
C VAL A 480 1.36 2.91 -1.78
N ASN A 481 0.08 2.55 -1.65
CA ASN A 481 -0.99 3.09 -2.49
C ASN A 481 -1.04 4.63 -2.44
N GLN A 482 -0.64 5.28 -3.53
CA GLN A 482 -0.51 6.73 -3.62
C GLN A 482 -1.87 7.46 -3.54
N SER A 483 -2.95 6.84 -4.01
CA SER A 483 -4.29 7.42 -3.90
C SER A 483 -4.81 7.39 -2.47
N GLY A 484 -4.56 6.28 -1.75
CA GLY A 484 -4.86 6.16 -0.32
C GLY A 484 -4.02 7.12 0.52
N LEU A 485 -2.72 7.22 0.22
CA LEU A 485 -1.81 8.16 0.86
C LEU A 485 -2.28 9.60 0.70
N ALA A 486 -2.56 10.04 -0.53
CA ALA A 486 -3.00 11.41 -0.81
C ALA A 486 -4.26 11.75 -0.02
N ARG A 487 -5.29 10.90 -0.09
CA ARG A 487 -6.55 11.10 0.65
C ARG A 487 -6.31 11.21 2.16
N SER A 488 -5.46 10.34 2.72
CA SER A 488 -5.17 10.37 4.16
C SER A 488 -4.41 11.62 4.59
N LEU A 489 -3.42 12.06 3.80
CA LEU A 489 -2.61 13.23 4.16
C LEU A 489 -3.38 14.54 3.92
N ASP A 490 -4.22 14.59 2.88
CA ASP A 490 -5.13 15.72 2.64
C ASP A 490 -6.12 15.88 3.81
N ALA A 491 -6.67 14.78 4.31
CA ALA A 491 -7.55 14.80 5.49
C ALA A 491 -6.83 15.33 6.74
N VAL A 492 -5.56 14.96 6.94
CA VAL A 492 -4.73 15.46 8.07
C VAL A 492 -4.43 16.95 7.94
N VAL A 493 -4.33 17.49 6.72
CA VAL A 493 -4.12 18.93 6.50
C VAL A 493 -5.42 19.73 6.65
N GLU A 494 -6.56 19.12 6.32
CA GLU A 494 -7.88 19.72 6.50
C GLU A 494 -8.29 19.83 7.98
N ASP A 495 -7.95 18.79 8.77
CA ASP A 495 -8.18 18.71 10.23
C ASP A 495 -7.24 19.62 11.03
#